data_AF-A0A1L2D2A6-F1
#
_entry.id   AF-A0A1L2D2A6-F1
#
_cell.length_a   1.000
_cell.length_b   1.000
_cell.length_c   1.000
_cell.angle_alpha   90.00
_cell.angle_beta   90.00
_cell.angle_gamma   90.00
#
_symmetry.space_group_name_H-M   'P 1'
#
loop_
_entity.id
_entity.type
_entity.pdbx_description
1 polymer ?
#
loop_
_entity_poly.entity_id
_entity_poly.type
_entity_poly.pdbx_seq_one_letter_code
_entity_poly.pdbx_strand_id
1 'polypeptide(L)'
;HVEAPVSGSMILAGILLKLGGYGLLRVYMYLMGIGMMINVFWLSISLIGGFLVSFMCLRQVDMKSLIAYSSVAHMSLIIGGLMTLNSWGFYMAFTLMIAHGLCSSGLFCLANISYERLTSRSLLINKGLLNLMPSMTLWWFLLLSCNMAAPPSLNLLGEIGLLNSMIGWMWMVMFVLMLISFFSAAYTLYLYSYSQHGVFYSGVFSSVSGFIREYLLLI
;
A
#
# COMPACT_ATOMS: atom_id res chain seq x y z
N HIS A 1 13.31 -1.69 -0.44
CA HIS A 1 12.37 -2.84 -0.50
C HIS A 1 12.77 -3.91 -1.50
N VAL A 2 13.13 -3.54 -2.74
CA VAL A 2 13.31 -4.51 -3.84
C VAL A 2 14.47 -5.49 -3.63
N GLU A 3 15.57 -5.03 -3.05
CA GLU A 3 16.79 -5.81 -2.82
C GLU A 3 16.81 -6.53 -1.47
N ALA A 4 15.91 -6.16 -0.56
CA ALA A 4 15.87 -6.75 0.77
C ALA A 4 15.37 -8.20 0.72
N PRO A 5 15.87 -9.08 1.61
CA PRO A 5 15.25 -10.38 1.85
C PRO A 5 13.82 -10.17 2.35
N VAL A 6 13.03 -11.24 2.31
CA VAL A 6 11.58 -11.23 2.60
C VAL A 6 11.27 -10.62 3.95
N SER A 7 11.91 -11.13 5.00
CA SER A 7 11.79 -10.64 6.37
C SER A 7 12.16 -9.16 6.46
N GLY A 8 13.24 -8.75 5.77
CA GLY A 8 13.63 -7.35 5.64
C GLY A 8 12.53 -6.51 4.99
N SER A 9 11.94 -6.95 3.88
CA SER A 9 10.86 -6.23 3.21
C SER A 9 9.59 -6.12 4.05
N MET A 10 9.23 -7.18 4.81
CA MET A 10 8.09 -7.19 5.72
C MET A 10 8.30 -6.24 6.90
N ILE A 11 9.47 -6.27 7.54
CA ILE A 11 9.79 -5.39 8.68
C ILE A 11 9.85 -3.93 8.21
N LEU A 12 10.43 -3.68 7.03
CA LEU A 12 10.57 -2.33 6.51
C LEU A 12 9.21 -1.73 6.15
N ALA A 13 8.33 -2.55 5.54
CA ALA A 13 6.98 -2.14 5.19
C ALA A 13 6.10 -2.02 6.43
N GLY A 14 6.14 -2.98 7.34
CA GLY A 14 5.27 -3.03 8.51
C GLY A 14 5.62 -2.00 9.57
N ILE A 15 6.92 -1.80 9.86
CA ILE A 15 7.37 -1.08 11.05
C ILE A 15 8.20 0.16 10.68
N LEU A 16 9.27 0.02 9.89
CA LEU A 16 10.25 1.10 9.73
C LEU A 16 9.64 2.35 9.08
N LEU A 17 8.79 2.19 8.06
CA LEU A 17 8.08 3.32 7.47
C LEU A 17 7.15 4.03 8.48
N LYS A 18 6.61 3.29 9.44
CA LYS A 18 5.63 3.80 10.41
C LYS A 18 6.31 4.50 11.59
N LEU A 19 7.56 4.16 11.89
CA LEU A 19 8.33 4.88 12.92
C LEU A 19 8.51 6.37 12.59
N GLY A 20 8.63 6.72 11.31
CA GLY A 20 8.65 8.13 10.89
C GLY A 20 7.35 8.86 11.21
N GLY A 21 6.21 8.27 10.84
CA GLY A 21 4.88 8.82 11.16
C GLY A 21 4.60 8.85 12.66
N TYR A 22 5.02 7.82 13.40
CA TYR A 22 4.90 7.78 14.86
C TYR A 22 5.78 8.84 15.55
N GLY A 23 6.99 9.06 15.05
CA GLY A 23 7.88 10.14 15.49
C GLY A 23 7.21 11.50 15.30
N LEU A 24 6.62 11.73 14.12
CA LEU A 24 5.82 12.94 13.86
C LEU A 24 4.67 13.05 14.86
N LEU A 25 3.83 12.02 15.06
CA LEU A 25 2.73 12.05 16.02
C LEU A 25 3.17 12.47 17.44
N ARG A 26 4.34 12.01 17.90
CA ARG A 26 4.84 12.32 19.25
C ARG A 26 5.41 13.72 19.37
N VAL A 27 6.17 14.16 18.38
CA VAL A 27 6.85 15.46 18.41
C VAL A 27 5.89 16.60 18.04
N TYR A 28 4.84 16.32 17.27
CA TYR A 28 3.93 17.35 16.76
C TYR A 28 3.29 18.20 17.86
N MET A 29 2.98 17.61 19.02
CA MET A 29 2.38 18.32 20.15
C MET A 29 3.26 19.49 20.62
N TYR A 30 4.57 19.39 20.48
CA TYR A 30 5.53 20.44 20.85
C TYR A 30 5.84 21.41 19.70
N LEU A 31 5.58 21.00 18.45
CA LEU A 31 5.91 21.76 17.23
C LEU A 31 4.72 22.48 16.60
N MET A 32 3.55 22.52 17.25
CA MET A 32 2.32 23.15 16.74
C MET A 32 2.55 24.53 16.10
N GLY A 33 3.30 25.42 16.76
CA GLY A 33 3.56 26.78 16.25
C GLY A 33 4.33 26.81 14.93
N ILE A 34 5.35 25.95 14.79
CA ILE A 34 6.12 25.83 13.53
C ILE A 34 5.30 25.07 12.47
N GLY A 35 4.54 24.06 12.90
CA GLY A 35 3.65 23.29 12.04
C GLY A 35 2.72 24.21 11.25
N MET A 36 2.01 25.12 11.94
CA MET A 36 1.08 26.05 11.28
C MET A 36 1.72 26.87 10.14
N MET A 37 3.01 27.20 10.22
CA MET A 37 3.73 27.94 9.19
C MET A 37 4.14 27.06 8.00
N ILE A 38 4.56 25.81 8.25
CA ILE A 38 5.16 24.93 7.22
C ILE A 38 4.15 23.91 6.66
N ASN A 39 2.96 23.79 7.25
CA ASN A 39 1.98 22.76 6.87
C ASN A 39 1.60 22.77 5.40
N VAL A 40 1.43 23.96 4.81
CA VAL A 40 1.07 24.10 3.39
C VAL A 40 2.13 23.45 2.50
N PHE A 41 3.41 23.63 2.84
CA PHE A 41 4.53 23.08 2.07
C PHE A 41 4.53 21.55 2.12
N TRP A 42 4.49 20.96 3.32
CA TRP A 42 4.48 19.49 3.47
C TRP A 42 3.23 18.84 2.88
N LEU A 43 2.07 19.47 3.07
CA LEU A 43 0.82 18.98 2.53
C LEU A 43 0.85 18.99 0.99
N SER A 44 1.36 20.07 0.37
CA SER A 44 1.48 20.15 -1.10
C SER A 44 2.39 19.06 -1.68
N ILE A 45 3.55 18.82 -1.05
CA ILE A 45 4.50 17.78 -1.48
C ILE A 45 3.87 16.40 -1.32
N SER A 46 3.16 16.16 -0.21
CA SER A 46 2.54 14.87 0.05
C SER A 46 1.47 14.53 -0.99
N LEU A 47 0.60 15.48 -1.34
CA LEU A 47 -0.50 15.25 -2.26
C LEU A 47 -0.02 15.08 -3.70
N ILE A 48 0.85 15.98 -4.17
CA ILE A 48 1.41 15.91 -5.53
C ILE A 48 2.29 14.67 -5.67
N GLY A 49 3.13 14.39 -4.67
CA GLY A 49 3.97 13.19 -4.63
C GLY A 49 3.14 11.90 -4.63
N GLY A 50 2.09 11.84 -3.80
CA GLY A 50 1.15 10.72 -3.75
C GLY A 50 0.48 10.44 -5.09
N PHE A 51 0.00 11.50 -5.74
CA PHE A 51 -0.58 11.42 -7.08
C PHE A 51 0.43 10.90 -8.12
N LEU A 52 1.62 11.48 -8.20
CA LEU A 52 2.65 11.07 -9.17
C LEU A 52 3.10 9.63 -8.96
N VAL A 53 3.30 9.22 -7.69
CA VAL A 53 3.68 7.84 -7.36
C VAL A 53 2.57 6.86 -7.73
N SER A 54 1.30 7.20 -7.47
CA SER A 54 0.16 6.35 -7.86
C SER A 54 0.09 6.12 -9.37
N PHE A 55 0.43 7.15 -10.17
CA PHE A 55 0.53 7.01 -11.63
C PHE A 55 1.72 6.14 -12.05
N MET A 56 2.86 6.26 -11.38
CA MET A 56 4.04 5.42 -11.63
C MET A 56 3.77 3.93 -11.33
N CYS A 57 2.93 3.62 -10.34
CA CYS A 57 2.54 2.23 -10.02
C CYS A 57 1.93 1.50 -11.22
N LEU A 58 1.15 2.17 -12.07
CA LEU A 58 0.51 1.55 -13.25
C LEU A 58 1.52 1.12 -14.32
N ARG A 59 2.70 1.75 -14.35
CA ARG A 59 3.76 1.41 -15.30
C ARG A 59 4.73 0.37 -14.77
N GLN A 60 4.61 0.01 -13.49
CA GLN A 60 5.58 -0.87 -12.86
C GLN A 60 5.33 -2.32 -13.28
N VAL A 61 6.39 -2.97 -13.78
CA VAL A 61 6.33 -4.38 -14.20
C VAL A 61 6.76 -5.31 -13.07
N ASP A 62 7.60 -4.86 -12.13
CA ASP A 62 8.02 -5.71 -11.01
C ASP A 62 7.02 -5.67 -9.85
N MET A 63 6.63 -6.83 -9.34
CA MET A 63 5.63 -6.94 -8.26
C MET A 63 6.08 -6.26 -6.96
N LYS A 64 7.34 -6.49 -6.53
CA LYS A 64 7.85 -5.93 -5.27
C LYS A 64 7.98 -4.41 -5.31
N SER A 65 8.37 -3.82 -6.43
CA SER A 65 8.44 -2.36 -6.51
C SER A 65 7.06 -1.74 -6.65
N LEU A 66 6.10 -2.39 -7.32
CA LEU A 66 4.72 -1.90 -7.36
C LEU A 66 4.13 -1.82 -5.95
N ILE A 67 4.30 -2.86 -5.13
CA ILE A 67 3.87 -2.86 -3.71
C ILE A 67 4.62 -1.79 -2.90
N ALA A 68 5.90 -1.55 -3.18
CA ALA A 68 6.66 -0.49 -2.51
C ALA A 68 6.15 0.91 -2.90
N TYR A 69 5.86 1.17 -4.16
CA TYR A 69 5.32 2.46 -4.60
C TYR A 69 3.89 2.68 -4.09
N SER A 70 3.04 1.64 -4.06
CA SER A 70 1.73 1.78 -3.42
C SER A 70 1.86 2.16 -1.95
N SER A 71 2.86 1.62 -1.23
CA SER A 71 3.10 2.00 0.16
C SER A 71 3.46 3.48 0.33
N VAL A 72 4.21 4.06 -0.60
CA VAL A 72 4.52 5.50 -0.60
C VAL A 72 3.25 6.32 -0.85
N ALA A 73 2.36 5.86 -1.73
CA ALA A 73 1.08 6.53 -1.98
C ALA A 73 0.19 6.59 -0.72
N HIS A 74 0.01 5.48 0.01
CA HIS A 74 -0.78 5.51 1.26
C HIS A 74 -0.09 6.31 2.38
N MET A 75 1.25 6.25 2.50
CA MET A 75 1.98 7.07 3.48
C MET A 75 1.90 8.57 3.16
N SER A 76 1.73 8.94 1.89
CA SER A 76 1.53 10.35 1.51
C SER A 76 0.23 10.93 2.09
N LEU A 77 -0.85 10.14 2.13
CA LEU A 77 -2.11 10.52 2.77
C LEU A 77 -1.95 10.69 4.28
N ILE A 78 -1.13 9.85 4.92
CA ILE A 78 -0.82 9.96 6.35
C ILE A 78 -0.12 11.29 6.65
N ILE A 79 0.91 11.64 5.88
CA ILE A 79 1.62 12.92 6.05
C ILE A 79 0.66 14.09 5.79
N GLY A 80 -0.10 14.04 4.70
CA GLY A 80 -1.10 15.08 4.38
C GLY A 80 -2.10 15.29 5.52
N GLY A 81 -2.67 14.21 6.06
CA GLY A 81 -3.63 14.30 7.16
C GLY A 81 -3.00 14.77 8.48
N LEU A 82 -1.77 14.37 8.80
CA LEU A 82 -1.06 14.88 9.98
C LEU A 82 -0.82 16.40 9.90
N MET A 83 -0.50 16.90 8.70
CA MET A 83 -0.26 18.34 8.48
C MET A 83 -1.55 19.18 8.50
N THR A 84 -2.74 18.57 8.51
CA THR A 84 -4.00 19.32 8.74
C THR A 84 -4.18 19.76 10.19
N LEU A 85 -3.40 19.21 11.12
CA LEU A 85 -3.45 19.56 12.54
C LEU A 85 -4.78 19.31 13.25
N ASN A 86 -5.69 18.56 12.64
CA ASN A 86 -6.97 18.20 13.23
C ASN A 86 -6.85 16.92 14.06
N SER A 87 -7.57 16.87 15.19
CA SER A 87 -7.66 15.66 16.03
C SER A 87 -8.16 14.45 15.26
N TRP A 88 -9.13 14.66 14.36
CA TRP A 88 -9.63 13.62 13.46
C TRP A 88 -8.53 13.07 12.54
N GLY A 89 -7.73 13.96 11.94
CA GLY A 89 -6.60 13.57 11.10
C GLY A 89 -5.54 12.78 11.88
N PHE A 90 -5.28 13.16 13.13
CA PHE A 90 -4.34 12.46 14.02
C PHE A 90 -4.78 11.00 14.30
N TYR A 91 -6.03 10.80 14.71
CA TYR A 91 -6.54 9.45 14.97
C TYR A 91 -6.56 8.60 13.71
N MET A 92 -6.98 9.17 12.58
CA MET A 92 -7.11 8.45 11.32
C MET A 92 -5.75 8.11 10.70
N ALA A 93 -4.77 8.99 10.83
CA ALA A 93 -3.37 8.72 10.46
C ALA A 93 -2.82 7.50 11.22
N PHE A 94 -3.11 7.39 12.52
CA PHE A 94 -2.71 6.24 13.31
C PHE A 94 -3.40 4.94 12.85
N THR A 95 -4.72 4.99 12.60
CA THR A 95 -5.45 3.82 12.10
C THR A 95 -4.92 3.34 10.74
N LEU A 96 -4.65 4.26 9.80
CA LEU A 96 -4.12 3.91 8.49
C LEU A 96 -2.70 3.35 8.58
N MET A 97 -1.85 3.86 9.48
CA MET A 97 -0.50 3.32 9.68
C MET A 97 -0.51 1.85 10.10
N ILE A 98 -1.41 1.46 11.01
CA ILE A 98 -1.57 0.07 11.44
C ILE A 98 -2.13 -0.77 10.30
N ALA A 99 -3.25 -0.33 9.73
CA ALA A 99 -3.98 -1.08 8.71
C ALA A 99 -3.11 -1.32 7.47
N HIS A 100 -2.44 -0.28 6.98
CA HIS A 100 -1.50 -0.40 5.88
C HIS A 100 -0.28 -1.23 6.27
N GLY A 101 0.21 -1.11 7.51
CA GLY A 101 1.33 -1.92 8.01
C GLY A 101 1.09 -3.42 7.79
N LEU A 102 -0.08 -3.90 8.23
CA LEU A 102 -0.51 -5.29 8.08
C LEU A 102 -0.77 -5.67 6.62
N CYS A 103 -1.45 -4.80 5.87
CA CYS A 103 -1.79 -5.07 4.48
C CYS A 103 -0.53 -5.19 3.59
N SER A 104 0.39 -4.23 3.73
CA SER A 104 1.61 -4.20 2.90
C SER A 104 2.60 -5.31 3.25
N SER A 105 2.75 -5.68 4.52
CA SER A 105 3.60 -6.82 4.90
C SER A 105 3.06 -8.13 4.33
N GLY A 106 1.74 -8.34 4.36
CA GLY A 106 1.07 -9.47 3.73
C GLY A 106 1.29 -9.53 2.22
N LEU A 107 1.18 -8.39 1.52
CA LEU A 107 1.46 -8.32 0.07
C LEU A 107 2.92 -8.64 -0.26
N PHE A 108 3.88 -8.17 0.55
CA PHE A 108 5.29 -8.55 0.37
C PHE A 108 5.52 -10.04 0.61
N CYS A 109 4.78 -10.66 1.54
CA CYS A 109 4.79 -12.11 1.77
C CYS A 109 4.31 -12.87 0.52
N LEU A 110 3.13 -12.51 0.00
CA LEU A 110 2.55 -13.14 -1.19
C LEU A 110 3.44 -12.99 -2.42
N ALA A 111 3.99 -11.80 -2.66
CA ALA A 111 4.94 -11.57 -3.75
C ALA A 111 6.19 -12.44 -3.63
N ASN A 112 6.60 -12.76 -2.40
CA ASN A 112 7.71 -13.68 -2.19
C ASN A 112 7.33 -15.14 -2.42
N ILE A 113 6.15 -15.58 -1.97
CA ILE A 113 5.68 -16.94 -2.25
C ILE A 113 5.61 -17.16 -3.76
N SER A 114 5.13 -16.20 -4.55
CA SER A 114 5.20 -16.29 -6.03
C SER A 114 6.63 -16.33 -6.56
N TYR A 115 7.54 -15.54 -5.95
CA TYR A 115 8.95 -15.49 -6.35
C TYR A 115 9.68 -16.81 -6.09
N GLU A 116 9.41 -17.51 -4.98
CA GLU A 116 10.04 -18.80 -4.68
C GLU A 116 9.66 -19.90 -5.69
N ARG A 117 8.55 -19.71 -6.43
CA ARG A 117 8.01 -20.69 -7.38
C ARG A 117 8.45 -20.42 -8.81
N LEU A 118 8.45 -19.15 -9.20
CA LEU A 118 8.71 -18.70 -10.56
C LEU A 118 10.07 -18.01 -10.72
N THR A 119 10.83 -17.90 -9.62
CA THR A 119 12.19 -17.34 -9.50
C THR A 119 12.39 -15.96 -10.15
N SER A 120 11.28 -15.26 -10.40
CA SER A 120 11.23 -14.00 -11.13
C SER A 120 10.22 -13.07 -10.49
N ARG A 121 10.52 -11.76 -10.53
CA ARG A 121 9.71 -10.71 -9.91
C ARG A 121 8.77 -10.01 -10.88
N SER A 122 8.90 -10.29 -12.17
CA SER A 122 8.15 -9.60 -13.23
C SER A 122 6.72 -10.11 -13.32
N LEU A 123 5.76 -9.18 -13.44
CA LEU A 123 4.34 -9.48 -13.66
C LEU A 123 4.10 -10.24 -14.97
N LEU A 124 5.01 -10.13 -15.95
CA LEU A 124 4.89 -10.83 -17.22
C LEU A 124 5.09 -12.33 -17.12
N ILE A 125 5.94 -12.78 -16.19
CA ILE A 125 6.18 -14.22 -15.95
C ILE A 125 5.17 -14.76 -14.94
N ASN A 126 4.83 -13.96 -13.92
CA ASN A 126 3.90 -14.33 -12.86
C ASN A 126 2.42 -14.22 -13.26
N LYS A 127 2.04 -14.58 -14.50
CA LYS A 127 0.65 -14.53 -14.98
C LYS A 127 -0.10 -15.83 -14.72
N GLY A 128 -1.42 -15.74 -14.57
CA GLY A 128 -2.32 -16.89 -14.54
C GLY A 128 -2.35 -17.67 -13.23
N LEU A 129 -1.75 -17.18 -12.14
CA LEU A 129 -1.55 -17.93 -10.88
C LEU A 129 -2.79 -18.58 -10.26
N LEU A 130 -4.00 -18.13 -10.64
CA LEU A 130 -5.28 -18.75 -10.27
C LEU A 130 -5.38 -20.23 -10.65
N ASN A 131 -4.82 -20.61 -11.78
CA ASN A 131 -4.86 -21.99 -12.25
C ASN A 131 -3.82 -22.89 -11.55
N LEU A 132 -2.82 -22.32 -10.85
CA LEU A 132 -1.75 -23.06 -10.14
C LEU A 132 -2.00 -23.13 -8.63
N MET A 133 -2.42 -22.02 -8.01
CA MET A 133 -2.54 -21.90 -6.55
C MET A 133 -3.83 -21.17 -6.16
N PRO A 134 -5.02 -21.76 -6.41
CA PRO A 134 -6.31 -21.09 -6.21
C PRO A 134 -6.52 -20.61 -4.77
N SER A 135 -6.11 -21.39 -3.78
CA SER A 135 -6.18 -21.02 -2.36
C SER A 135 -5.33 -19.80 -2.01
N MET A 136 -4.16 -19.63 -2.64
CA MET A 136 -3.32 -18.43 -2.46
C MET A 136 -3.91 -17.22 -3.18
N THR A 137 -4.68 -17.42 -4.25
CA THR A 137 -5.32 -16.31 -4.96
C THR A 137 -6.43 -15.64 -4.15
N LEU A 138 -7.06 -16.38 -3.23
CA LEU A 138 -8.00 -15.80 -2.28
C LEU A 138 -7.29 -14.85 -1.31
N TRP A 139 -6.10 -15.22 -0.82
CA TRP A 139 -5.28 -14.32 -0.01
C TRP A 139 -4.81 -13.08 -0.78
N TRP A 140 -4.44 -13.24 -2.06
CA TRP A 140 -4.17 -12.12 -2.95
C TRP A 140 -5.37 -11.18 -3.07
N PHE A 141 -6.57 -11.73 -3.28
CA PHE A 141 -7.79 -10.95 -3.40
C PHE A 141 -8.09 -10.19 -2.10
N LEU A 142 -8.06 -10.86 -0.95
CA LEU A 142 -8.34 -10.24 0.35
C LEU A 142 -7.36 -9.10 0.65
N LEU A 143 -6.05 -9.34 0.54
CA LEU A 143 -5.05 -8.31 0.83
C LEU A 143 -5.07 -7.17 -0.19
N LEU A 144 -5.33 -7.43 -1.47
CA LEU A 144 -5.46 -6.35 -2.45
C LEU A 144 -6.76 -5.57 -2.29
N SER A 145 -7.85 -6.21 -1.88
CA SER A 145 -9.10 -5.52 -1.53
C SER A 145 -8.92 -4.59 -0.33
N CYS A 146 -8.15 -5.02 0.68
CA CYS A 146 -7.74 -4.16 1.78
C CYS A 146 -6.86 -3.01 1.29
N ASN A 147 -5.91 -3.26 0.37
CA ASN A 147 -5.04 -2.21 -0.18
C ASN A 147 -5.79 -1.18 -1.03
N MET A 148 -6.86 -1.59 -1.72
CA MET A 148 -7.79 -0.70 -2.42
C MET A 148 -8.75 0.04 -1.46
N ALA A 149 -8.67 -0.24 -0.16
CA ALA A 149 -9.57 0.28 0.85
C ALA A 149 -11.05 -0.09 0.56
N ALA A 150 -11.33 -1.36 0.26
CA ALA A 150 -12.69 -1.86 0.13
C ALA A 150 -13.37 -2.03 1.52
N PRO A 151 -14.71 -1.86 1.63
CA PRO A 151 -15.43 -2.17 2.86
C PRO A 151 -15.40 -3.69 3.10
N PRO A 152 -15.17 -4.21 4.34
CA PRO A 152 -15.12 -3.57 5.66
C PRO A 152 -13.69 -3.28 6.19
N SER A 153 -12.70 -3.01 5.33
CA SER A 153 -11.30 -2.89 5.76
C SER A 153 -11.00 -1.69 6.68
N LEU A 154 -9.99 -1.84 7.54
CA LEU A 154 -9.47 -0.73 8.35
C LEU A 154 -8.79 0.36 7.50
N ASN A 155 -8.28 0.01 6.32
CA ASN A 155 -7.73 0.97 5.37
C ASN A 155 -8.80 1.97 4.91
N LEU A 156 -10.01 1.49 4.62
CA LEU A 156 -11.15 2.36 4.27
C LEU A 156 -11.47 3.35 5.39
N LEU A 157 -11.52 2.88 6.64
CA LEU A 157 -11.80 3.75 7.77
C LEU A 157 -10.73 4.85 7.91
N GLY A 158 -9.45 4.49 7.79
CA GLY A 158 -8.35 5.44 7.83
C GLY A 158 -8.36 6.43 6.66
N GLU A 159 -8.56 5.95 5.43
CA GLU A 159 -8.54 6.79 4.23
C GLU A 159 -9.71 7.76 4.20
N ILE A 160 -10.95 7.32 4.44
CA ILE A 160 -12.11 8.23 4.48
C ILE A 160 -11.94 9.27 5.59
N GLY A 161 -11.42 8.86 6.74
CA GLY A 161 -11.12 9.77 7.83
C GLY A 161 -10.11 10.86 7.47
N LEU A 162 -9.02 10.49 6.78
CA LEU A 162 -7.99 11.42 6.31
C LEU A 162 -8.48 12.32 5.17
N LEU A 163 -9.32 11.78 4.28
CA LEU A 163 -9.98 12.56 3.22
C LEU A 163 -10.84 13.66 3.85
N ASN A 164 -11.65 13.33 4.85
CA ASN A 164 -12.50 14.30 5.55
C ASN A 164 -11.67 15.38 6.26
N SER A 165 -10.55 15.01 6.92
CA SER A 165 -9.71 15.99 7.60
C SER A 165 -9.03 16.97 6.61
N MET A 166 -8.60 16.49 5.45
CA MET A 166 -7.95 17.31 4.42
C MET A 166 -8.94 18.21 3.66
N ILE A 167 -10.13 17.69 3.32
CA ILE A 167 -11.20 18.49 2.70
C ILE A 167 -11.67 19.59 3.66
N GLY A 168 -11.77 19.28 4.96
CA GLY A 168 -12.09 20.26 6.00
C GLY A 168 -11.04 21.37 6.14
N TRP A 169 -9.78 21.09 5.77
CA TRP A 169 -8.70 22.09 5.79
C TRP A 169 -8.75 23.02 4.58
N MET A 170 -8.81 22.48 3.35
CA MET A 170 -9.06 23.25 2.12
C MET A 170 -9.84 22.45 1.09
N TRP A 171 -10.97 22.99 0.65
CA TRP A 171 -11.87 22.30 -0.29
C TRP A 171 -11.21 21.98 -1.66
N MET A 172 -10.26 22.81 -2.11
CA MET A 172 -9.53 22.61 -3.37
C MET A 172 -8.76 21.29 -3.43
N VAL A 173 -8.37 20.74 -2.27
CA VAL A 173 -7.64 19.49 -2.15
C VAL A 173 -8.48 18.28 -2.61
N MET A 174 -9.82 18.41 -2.65
CA MET A 174 -10.75 17.36 -3.05
C MET A 174 -10.41 16.76 -4.43
N PHE A 175 -10.03 17.58 -5.41
CA PHE A 175 -9.74 17.09 -6.76
C PHE A 175 -8.53 16.15 -6.79
N VAL A 176 -7.44 16.52 -6.11
CA VAL A 176 -6.22 15.70 -6.06
C VAL A 176 -6.47 14.41 -5.27
N LEU A 177 -7.21 14.50 -4.16
CA LEU A 177 -7.58 13.34 -3.35
C LEU A 177 -8.42 12.31 -4.12
N MET A 178 -9.38 12.78 -4.92
CA MET A 178 -10.18 11.92 -5.80
C MET A 178 -9.25 11.13 -6.74
N LEU A 179 -8.29 11.80 -7.37
CA LEU A 179 -7.35 11.15 -8.27
C LEU A 179 -6.48 10.11 -7.56
N ILE A 180 -5.97 10.41 -6.35
CA ILE A 180 -5.17 9.45 -5.57
C ILE A 180 -5.99 8.19 -5.27
N SER A 181 -7.24 8.34 -4.84
CA SER A 181 -8.13 7.20 -4.54
C SER A 181 -8.52 6.40 -5.79
N PHE A 182 -8.67 7.06 -6.94
CA PHE A 182 -8.95 6.38 -8.20
C PHE A 182 -7.74 5.56 -8.67
N PHE A 183 -6.54 6.15 -8.63
CA PHE A 183 -5.33 5.44 -9.02
C PHE A 183 -4.97 4.33 -8.04
N SER A 184 -5.30 4.44 -6.75
CA SER A 184 -5.12 3.34 -5.79
C SER A 184 -5.94 2.10 -6.13
N ALA A 185 -7.20 2.29 -6.54
CA ALA A 185 -8.01 1.23 -7.11
C ALA A 185 -7.44 0.69 -8.43
N ALA A 186 -6.99 1.56 -9.32
CA ALA A 186 -6.48 1.15 -10.63
C ALA A 186 -5.22 0.28 -10.53
N TYR A 187 -4.22 0.67 -9.73
CA TYR A 187 -2.98 -0.11 -9.64
C TYR A 187 -3.15 -1.43 -8.86
N THR A 188 -4.08 -1.50 -7.90
CA THR A 188 -4.37 -2.73 -7.16
C THR A 188 -5.08 -3.76 -8.04
N LEU A 189 -6.07 -3.33 -8.82
CA LEU A 189 -6.72 -4.15 -9.83
C LEU A 189 -5.76 -4.55 -10.95
N TYR A 190 -4.87 -3.65 -11.39
CA TYR A 190 -3.80 -3.96 -12.32
C TYR A 190 -2.90 -5.08 -11.78
N LEU A 191 -2.45 -4.99 -10.52
CA LEU A 191 -1.62 -6.04 -9.94
C LEU A 191 -2.38 -7.38 -9.84
N TYR A 192 -3.65 -7.39 -9.42
CA TYR A 192 -4.44 -8.62 -9.31
C TYR A 192 -4.69 -9.27 -10.68
N SER A 193 -5.16 -8.47 -11.65
CA SER A 193 -5.51 -8.96 -12.99
C SER A 193 -4.31 -9.53 -13.73
N TYR A 194 -3.17 -8.84 -13.69
CA TYR A 194 -1.97 -9.32 -14.37
C TYR A 194 -1.32 -10.53 -13.67
N SER A 195 -1.41 -10.65 -12.34
CA SER A 195 -0.81 -11.79 -11.63
C SER A 195 -1.69 -13.04 -11.64
N GLN A 196 -2.99 -12.89 -11.37
CA GLN A 196 -3.87 -14.04 -11.13
C GLN A 196 -4.58 -14.53 -12.39
N HIS A 197 -5.00 -13.63 -13.28
CA HIS A 197 -5.75 -14.00 -14.48
C HIS A 197 -4.83 -14.25 -15.69
N GLY A 198 -5.40 -14.88 -16.71
CA GLY A 198 -4.74 -15.15 -17.99
C GLY A 198 -4.17 -16.56 -18.12
N VAL A 199 -3.47 -16.78 -19.23
CA VAL A 199 -2.81 -18.05 -19.53
C VAL A 199 -1.43 -18.05 -18.88
N PHE A 200 -1.02 -19.21 -18.36
CA PHE A 200 0.29 -19.39 -17.78
C PHE A 200 1.42 -19.16 -18.78
N TYR A 201 2.54 -18.68 -18.24
CA TYR A 201 3.78 -18.63 -18.98
C TYR A 201 4.27 -20.06 -19.32
N SER A 202 4.49 -20.33 -20.61
CA SER A 202 4.83 -21.65 -21.13
C SER A 202 6.22 -22.17 -20.71
N GLY A 203 7.07 -21.31 -20.15
CA GLY A 203 8.41 -21.70 -19.67
C GLY A 203 8.45 -22.32 -18.27
N VAL A 204 7.30 -22.57 -17.63
CA VAL A 204 7.21 -23.18 -16.30
C VAL A 204 6.88 -24.66 -16.45
N PHE A 205 7.79 -25.53 -16.00
CA PHE A 205 7.64 -26.98 -16.17
C PHE A 205 6.87 -27.66 -15.02
N SER A 206 7.11 -27.24 -13.77
CA SER A 206 6.42 -27.78 -12.59
C SER A 206 6.41 -26.76 -11.46
N SER A 207 5.26 -26.51 -10.87
CA SER A 207 5.12 -25.70 -9.66
C SER A 207 4.25 -26.41 -8.65
N VAL A 208 4.65 -26.29 -7.38
CA VAL A 208 3.92 -26.85 -6.24
C VAL A 208 2.94 -25.80 -5.73
N SER A 209 1.79 -26.23 -5.23
CA SER A 209 0.83 -25.37 -4.54
C SER A 209 1.41 -24.77 -3.25
N GLY A 210 0.60 -23.99 -2.52
CA GLY A 210 1.03 -23.42 -1.23
C GLY A 210 1.32 -24.49 -0.16
N PHE A 211 2.32 -24.24 0.68
CA PHE A 211 2.62 -25.06 1.86
C PHE A 211 1.87 -24.56 3.11
N ILE A 212 1.59 -25.44 4.08
CA ILE A 212 0.93 -25.09 5.35
C ILE A 212 1.66 -23.95 6.08
N ARG A 213 2.99 -23.98 6.08
CA ARG A 213 3.82 -22.92 6.68
C ARG A 213 3.55 -21.55 6.06
N GLU A 214 3.29 -21.48 4.77
CA GLU A 214 3.04 -20.22 4.07
C GLU A 214 1.67 -19.64 4.45
N TYR A 215 0.64 -20.49 4.63
CA TYR A 215 -0.65 -20.04 5.13
C TYR A 215 -0.57 -19.56 6.57
N LEU A 216 0.20 -20.25 7.43
CA LEU A 216 0.42 -19.81 8.82
C LEU A 216 1.15 -18.47 8.92
N LEU A 217 1.94 -18.09 7.90
CA LEU A 217 2.59 -16.77 7.84
C LEU A 217 1.65 -15.65 7.38
N LEU A 218 0.55 -15.99 6.70
CA LEU A 218 -0.42 -15.02 6.18
C LEU A 218 -1.55 -14.70 7.17
N ILE A 219 -1.81 -15.63 8.10
CA ILE A 219 -2.73 -15.46 9.23
C ILE A 219 -2.07 -14.58 10.30
#